data_AF-Q2IF97-F1
#
_entry.id   AF-Q2IF97-F1
#
_cell.length_a   1.000
_cell.length_b   1.000
_cell.length_c   1.000
_cell.angle_alpha   90.00
_cell.angle_beta   90.00
_cell.angle_gamma   90.00
#
_symmetry.space_group_name_H-M   'P 1'
#
loop_
_entity.id
_entity.type
_entity.pdbx_description
1 polymer ?
#
loop_
_entity_poly.entity_id
_entity_poly.type
_entity_poly.pdbx_seq_one_letter_code
_entity_poly.pdbx_strand_id
1 'polypeptide(L)'
;MPRRTLAAAVLAAALALGCRTPEQKLLDSRRELRTTLDDLYADYREAAAPEGGEDGGVIGRLFGEVDRSWFEQQCLALGRGERPVGMSGRLETFLRERSNARACRKAADLQLEIDALERKTGGREAP
;
A
#
# COMPACT_ATOMS: atom_id res chain seq x y z
N MET A 1 7.98 43.56 -32.12
CA MET A 1 7.00 42.51 -31.75
C MET A 1 7.74 41.31 -31.14
N PRO A 2 7.67 41.08 -29.82
CA PRO A 2 7.96 39.74 -29.29
C PRO A 2 7.04 39.39 -28.10
N ARG A 3 5.72 39.41 -28.29
CA ARG A 3 4.76 38.95 -27.24
C ARG A 3 4.29 37.51 -27.44
N ARG A 4 4.57 36.91 -28.61
CA ARG A 4 4.08 35.58 -28.98
C ARG A 4 4.98 34.43 -28.51
N THR A 5 6.26 34.68 -28.22
CA THR A 5 7.22 33.64 -27.83
C THR A 5 7.18 33.30 -26.34
N LEU A 6 6.82 34.25 -25.47
CA LEU A 6 6.71 34.00 -24.02
C LEU A 6 5.53 33.09 -23.65
N ALA A 7 4.41 33.18 -24.37
CA ALA A 7 3.23 32.35 -24.10
C ALA A 7 3.49 30.86 -24.39
N ALA A 8 4.32 30.55 -25.39
CA ALA A 8 4.63 29.16 -25.75
C ALA A 8 5.52 28.46 -24.72
N ALA A 9 6.47 29.19 -24.11
CA ALA A 9 7.36 28.63 -23.09
C ALA A 9 6.64 28.29 -21.78
N VAL A 10 5.65 29.10 -21.38
CA VAL A 10 4.84 28.85 -20.19
C VAL A 10 3.89 27.66 -20.39
N LEU A 11 3.33 27.49 -21.60
CA LEU A 11 2.48 26.35 -21.92
C LEU A 11 3.25 25.02 -21.95
N ALA A 12 4.49 25.03 -22.47
CA ALA A 12 5.36 23.86 -22.48
C ALA A 12 5.80 23.45 -21.07
N ALA A 13 6.06 24.43 -20.18
CA ALA A 13 6.34 24.16 -18.77
C ALA A 13 5.12 23.62 -18.01
N ALA A 14 3.91 24.11 -18.31
CA ALA A 14 2.67 23.63 -17.70
C ALA A 14 2.32 22.18 -18.10
N LEU A 15 2.64 21.77 -19.32
CA LEU A 15 2.46 20.38 -19.79
C LEU A 15 3.44 19.38 -19.15
N ALA A 16 4.64 19.83 -18.78
CA ALA A 16 5.63 19.01 -18.07
C ALA A 16 5.30 18.79 -16.58
N LEU A 17 4.48 19.65 -15.97
CA LEU A 17 4.09 19.58 -14.56
C LEU A 17 2.89 18.65 -14.29
N GLY A 18 2.15 18.26 -15.34
CA GLY A 18 0.88 17.52 -15.18
C GLY A 18 0.98 16.00 -15.29
N CYS A 19 2.10 15.45 -15.76
CA CYS A 19 2.26 14.01 -15.96
C CYS A 19 3.44 13.49 -15.11
N ARG A 20 3.17 13.07 -13.87
CA ARG A 20 4.15 12.30 -13.08
C ARG A 20 4.69 11.15 -13.93
N THR A 21 6.00 10.96 -13.92
CA THR A 21 6.61 9.86 -14.66
C THR A 21 6.15 8.52 -14.08
N PRO A 22 6.15 7.43 -14.87
CA PRO A 22 5.79 6.10 -14.37
C PRO A 22 6.59 5.70 -13.12
N GLU A 23 7.85 6.12 -13.03
CA GLU A 23 8.75 5.85 -11.91
C GLU A 23 8.31 6.62 -10.66
N GLN A 24 7.91 7.89 -10.79
CA GLN A 24 7.35 8.67 -9.69
C GLN A 24 6.03 8.07 -9.20
N LYS A 25 5.14 7.66 -10.12
CA LYS A 25 3.89 6.97 -9.75
C LYS A 25 4.17 5.67 -9.02
N LEU A 26 5.15 4.89 -9.46
CA LEU A 26 5.54 3.65 -8.81
C LEU A 26 6.00 3.89 -7.36
N LEU A 27 6.84 4.91 -7.15
CA LEU A 27 7.29 5.29 -5.81
C LEU A 27 6.12 5.76 -4.92
N ASP A 28 5.22 6.57 -5.47
CA ASP A 28 4.04 7.06 -4.76
C ASP A 28 3.11 5.91 -4.37
N SER A 29 2.74 5.01 -5.30
CA SER A 29 1.87 3.88 -5.03
C SER A 29 2.49 2.90 -4.02
N ARG A 30 3.81 2.65 -4.09
CA ARG A 30 4.53 1.85 -3.08
C ARG A 30 4.46 2.46 -1.70
N ARG A 31 4.65 3.78 -1.60
CA ARG A 31 4.53 4.51 -0.32
C ARG A 31 3.11 4.42 0.23
N GLU A 32 2.11 4.64 -0.62
CA GLU A 32 0.71 4.59 -0.21
C GLU A 32 0.27 3.19 0.23
N LEU A 33 0.73 2.15 -0.47
CA LEU A 33 0.51 0.75 -0.07
C LEU A 33 1.10 0.48 1.32
N ARG A 34 2.35 0.87 1.53
CA ARG A 34 3.05 0.67 2.81
C ARG A 34 2.35 1.39 3.95
N THR A 35 2.00 2.66 3.77
CA THR A 35 1.23 3.44 4.77
C THR A 35 -0.11 2.77 5.06
N THR A 36 -0.86 2.37 4.04
CA THR A 36 -2.17 1.72 4.24
C THR A 36 -2.06 0.43 5.05
N LEU A 37 -1.05 -0.40 4.77
CA LEU A 37 -0.82 -1.65 5.50
C LEU A 37 -0.27 -1.42 6.92
N ASP A 38 0.55 -0.39 7.11
CA ASP A 38 1.06 0.01 8.43
C ASP A 38 -0.06 0.47 9.35
N ASP A 39 -0.91 1.37 8.87
CA ASP A 39 -2.04 1.91 9.63
C ASP A 39 -3.00 0.78 10.03
N LEU A 40 -3.36 -0.09 9.07
CA LEU A 40 -4.24 -1.24 9.35
C LEU A 40 -3.64 -2.22 10.35
N TYR A 41 -2.34 -2.47 10.28
CA TYR A 41 -1.68 -3.38 11.22
C TYR A 41 -1.59 -2.76 12.62
N ALA A 42 -1.36 -1.44 12.72
CA ALA A 42 -1.39 -0.73 13.98
C ALA A 42 -2.78 -0.82 14.65
N ASP A 43 -3.84 -0.56 13.89
CA ASP A 43 -5.23 -0.68 14.35
C ASP A 43 -5.55 -2.12 14.81
N TYR A 44 -5.13 -3.12 14.03
CA TYR A 44 -5.29 -4.52 14.41
C TYR A 44 -4.56 -4.84 15.71
N ARG A 45 -3.32 -4.37 15.85
CA ARG A 45 -2.53 -4.60 17.06
C ARG A 45 -3.15 -3.96 18.29
N GLU A 46 -3.70 -2.76 18.17
CA GLU A 46 -4.42 -2.10 19.25
C GLU A 46 -5.69 -2.88 19.62
N ALA A 47 -6.48 -3.30 18.63
CA ALA A 47 -7.67 -4.12 18.84
C ALA A 47 -7.37 -5.53 19.39
N ALA A 48 -6.19 -6.08 19.09
CA ALA A 48 -5.78 -7.42 19.49
C ALA A 48 -4.95 -7.46 20.79
N ALA A 49 -4.55 -6.29 21.32
CA ALA A 49 -3.75 -6.19 22.54
C ALA A 49 -4.52 -6.79 23.73
N PRO A 50 -3.92 -7.74 24.48
CA PRO A 50 -4.49 -8.15 25.76
C PRO A 50 -4.41 -6.99 26.75
N GLU A 51 -5.43 -6.83 27.59
CA GLU A 51 -5.37 -5.88 28.71
C GLU A 51 -4.27 -6.31 29.71
N GLY A 52 -3.06 -5.75 29.57
CA GLY A 52 -1.98 -5.86 30.55
C GLY A 52 -0.81 -6.81 30.23
N GLY A 53 -0.10 -6.62 29.10
CA GLY A 53 1.14 -7.36 28.80
C GLY A 53 2.33 -6.46 28.47
N GLU A 54 3.23 -6.26 29.43
CA GLU A 54 4.52 -5.58 29.30
C GLU A 54 5.53 -6.38 28.44
N ASP A 55 6.27 -5.65 27.60
CA ASP A 55 7.66 -5.84 27.13
C ASP A 55 8.09 -7.12 26.36
N GLY A 56 7.77 -7.15 25.06
CA GLY A 56 8.61 -6.49 24.06
C GLY A 56 10.13 -6.79 23.96
N GLY A 57 10.63 -7.95 24.36
CA GLY A 57 12.03 -8.36 24.08
C GLY A 57 12.35 -8.56 22.58
N VAL A 58 13.61 -8.86 22.24
CA VAL A 58 14.09 -9.16 20.85
C VAL A 58 13.25 -10.27 20.19
N ILE A 59 12.85 -11.25 20.98
CA ILE A 59 11.96 -12.35 20.55
C ILE A 59 10.58 -11.81 20.15
N GLY A 60 10.04 -10.84 20.89
CA GLY A 60 8.77 -10.17 20.56
C GLY A 60 8.82 -9.40 19.23
N ARG A 61 9.98 -8.86 18.82
CA ARG A 61 10.13 -8.23 17.49
C ARG A 61 10.06 -9.24 16.36
N LEU A 62 10.77 -10.37 16.47
CA LEU A 62 10.75 -11.43 15.45
C LEU A 62 9.35 -12.04 15.29
N PHE A 63 8.67 -12.34 16.40
CA PHE A 63 7.28 -12.80 16.35
C PHE A 63 6.33 -11.72 15.82
N GLY A 64 6.58 -10.44 16.12
CA GLY A 64 5.82 -9.31 15.60
C GLY A 64 5.98 -9.08 14.08
N GLU A 65 7.15 -9.40 13.51
CA GLU A 65 7.38 -9.36 12.05
C GLU A 65 6.69 -10.52 11.33
N VAL A 66 6.72 -11.72 11.91
CA VAL A 66 5.98 -12.88 11.39
C VAL A 66 4.47 -12.61 11.45
N ASP A 67 3.95 -12.06 12.55
CA ASP A 67 2.54 -11.70 12.70
C ASP A 67 2.12 -10.61 11.69
N ARG A 68 2.99 -9.61 11.46
CA ARG A 68 2.74 -8.56 10.47
C ARG A 68 2.68 -9.08 9.04
N SER A 69 3.68 -9.87 8.63
CA SER A 69 3.71 -10.42 7.27
C SER A 69 2.51 -11.33 6.99
N TRP A 70 2.10 -12.11 7.99
CA TRP A 70 0.88 -12.91 7.92
C TRP A 70 -0.37 -12.04 7.81
N PHE A 71 -0.52 -11.02 8.66
CA PHE A 71 -1.61 -10.05 8.60
C PHE A 71 -1.73 -9.43 7.20
N GLU A 72 -0.63 -8.93 6.64
CA GLU A 72 -0.59 -8.30 5.33
C GLU A 72 -1.05 -9.25 4.22
N GLN A 73 -0.60 -10.51 4.27
CA GLN A 73 -1.04 -11.55 3.33
C GLN A 73 -2.55 -11.80 3.41
N GLN A 74 -3.11 -11.92 4.62
CA GLN A 74 -4.56 -12.15 4.80
C GLN A 74 -5.39 -10.94 4.35
N CYS A 75 -4.93 -9.71 4.65
CA CYS A 75 -5.59 -8.48 4.21
C CYS A 75 -5.58 -8.37 2.69
N LEU A 76 -4.44 -8.59 2.03
CA LEU A 76 -4.36 -8.53 0.58
C LEU A 76 -5.20 -9.64 -0.10
N ALA A 77 -5.20 -10.85 0.44
CA ALA A 77 -6.07 -11.94 -0.05
C ALA A 77 -7.55 -11.56 0.05
N LEU A 78 -8.00 -11.05 1.20
CA LEU A 78 -9.37 -10.57 1.38
C LEU A 78 -9.69 -9.42 0.41
N GLY A 79 -8.76 -8.49 0.22
CA GLY A 79 -8.90 -7.36 -0.71
C GLY A 79 -9.13 -7.80 -2.16
N ARG A 80 -8.48 -8.90 -2.58
CA ARG A 80 -8.69 -9.52 -3.91
C ARG A 80 -9.96 -10.37 -4.01
N GLY A 81 -10.70 -10.53 -2.92
CA GLY A 81 -11.88 -11.41 -2.86
C GLY A 81 -11.51 -12.90 -2.74
N GLU A 82 -10.26 -13.21 -2.42
CA GLU A 82 -9.84 -14.58 -2.12
C GLU A 82 -10.33 -14.99 -0.73
N ARG A 83 -10.54 -16.29 -0.51
CA ARG A 83 -10.86 -16.82 0.81
C ARG A 83 -9.57 -17.03 1.58
N PRO A 84 -9.29 -16.24 2.65
CA PRO A 84 -8.05 -16.40 3.39
C PRO A 84 -8.10 -17.70 4.21
N VAL A 85 -7.01 -18.46 4.23
CA VAL A 85 -6.93 -19.77 4.91
C VAL A 85 -6.14 -19.63 6.21
N GLY A 86 -6.66 -20.21 7.30
CA GLY A 86 -5.94 -20.22 8.59
C GLY A 86 -5.96 -18.90 9.34
N MET A 87 -6.97 -18.04 9.13
CA MET A 87 -7.14 -16.84 9.95
C MET A 87 -7.50 -17.20 11.39
N SER A 88 -6.96 -16.46 12.34
CA SER A 88 -7.49 -16.46 13.71
C SER A 88 -8.87 -15.78 13.71
N GLY A 89 -9.76 -16.20 14.62
CA GLY A 89 -11.10 -15.61 14.71
C GLY A 89 -11.10 -14.10 15.02
N ARG A 90 -10.07 -13.61 15.74
CA ARG A 90 -9.88 -12.18 16.00
C ARG A 90 -9.52 -11.41 14.73
N LEU A 91 -8.54 -11.92 13.97
CA LEU A 91 -8.15 -11.33 12.69
C LEU A 91 -9.31 -11.32 11.70
N GLU A 92 -10.03 -12.44 11.60
CA GLU A 92 -11.21 -12.54 10.74
C GLU A 92 -12.28 -11.52 11.13
N THR A 93 -12.55 -11.34 12.42
CA THR A 93 -13.51 -10.34 12.91
C THR A 93 -13.09 -8.93 12.54
N PHE A 94 -11.82 -8.58 12.82
CA PHE A 94 -11.24 -7.27 12.48
C PHE A 94 -11.33 -6.98 10.98
N LEU A 95 -10.89 -7.92 10.13
CA LEU A 95 -10.87 -7.69 8.68
C LEU A 95 -12.28 -7.69 8.05
N ARG A 96 -13.27 -8.32 8.68
CA ARG A 96 -14.67 -8.30 8.23
C ARG A 96 -15.38 -6.98 8.53
N GLU A 97 -14.83 -6.12 9.39
CA GLU A 97 -15.36 -4.78 9.58
C GLU A 97 -15.34 -3.99 8.27
N ARG A 98 -16.43 -3.27 8.00
CA ARG A 98 -16.65 -2.66 6.68
C ARG A 98 -15.55 -1.65 6.29
N SER A 99 -15.02 -0.91 7.26
CA SER A 99 -13.88 0.01 7.08
C SER A 99 -12.61 -0.77 6.69
N ASN A 100 -12.27 -1.80 7.45
CA ASN A 100 -11.03 -2.55 7.29
C ASN A 100 -11.05 -3.37 6.01
N ALA A 101 -12.18 -4.00 5.68
CA ALA A 101 -12.38 -4.67 4.40
C ALA A 101 -12.23 -3.72 3.20
N ARG A 102 -12.66 -2.45 3.32
CA ARG A 102 -12.45 -1.43 2.28
C ARG A 102 -10.99 -1.06 2.14
N ALA A 103 -10.30 -0.88 3.26
CA ALA A 103 -8.87 -0.55 3.26
C ALA A 103 -8.02 -1.70 2.69
N CYS A 104 -8.36 -2.96 2.99
CA CYS A 104 -7.74 -4.12 2.36
C CYS A 104 -7.98 -4.20 0.84
N ARG A 105 -9.17 -3.84 0.36
CA ARG A 105 -9.42 -3.68 -1.09
C ARG A 105 -8.53 -2.61 -1.71
N LYS A 106 -8.45 -1.44 -1.07
CA LYS A 106 -7.56 -0.36 -1.52
C LYS A 106 -6.09 -0.83 -1.59
N ALA A 107 -5.62 -1.56 -0.58
CA ALA A 107 -4.26 -2.11 -0.58
C ALA A 107 -4.04 -3.11 -1.72
N ALA A 108 -5.02 -3.99 -1.98
CA ALA A 108 -4.96 -4.92 -3.12
C ALA A 108 -4.95 -4.20 -4.47
N ASP A 109 -5.74 -3.14 -4.63
CA ASP A 109 -5.76 -2.32 -5.85
C ASP A 109 -4.41 -1.61 -6.08
N LEU A 110 -3.80 -1.06 -5.02
CA LEU A 110 -2.46 -0.48 -5.08
C LEU A 110 -1.39 -1.50 -5.45
N GLN A 111 -1.48 -2.73 -4.94
CA GLN A 111 -0.56 -3.81 -5.32
C GLN A 111 -0.67 -4.12 -6.83
N LEU A 112 -1.88 -4.21 -7.37
CA LEU A 112 -2.10 -4.43 -8.80
C LEU A 112 -1.58 -3.25 -9.65
N GLU A 113 -1.73 -2.02 -9.17
CA GLU A 113 -1.19 -0.84 -9.84
C GLU A 113 0.35 -0.87 -9.87
N ILE A 114 0.99 -1.19 -8.75
CA ILE A 114 2.44 -1.37 -8.64
C ILE A 114 2.92 -2.42 -9.63
N ASP A 115 2.32 -3.61 -9.64
CA ASP A 115 2.70 -4.69 -10.56
C ASP A 115 2.56 -4.26 -12.04
N ALA A 116 1.52 -3.46 -12.35
CA ALA A 116 1.32 -2.93 -13.69
C ALA A 116 2.35 -1.85 -14.07
N LEU A 117 2.76 -1.01 -13.11
CA LEU A 117 3.78 0.02 -13.31
C LEU A 117 5.17 -0.62 -13.46
N GLU A 118 5.50 -1.62 -12.63
CA GLU A 118 6.75 -2.35 -12.68
C GLU A 118 6.96 -3.06 -14.03
N ARG A 119 5.91 -3.68 -14.58
CA ARG A 119 5.98 -4.25 -15.93
C ARG A 119 6.26 -3.18 -17.00
N LYS A 120 5.70 -1.98 -16.86
CA LYS A 120 5.91 -0.87 -17.80
C LYS A 120 7.30 -0.25 -17.70
N THR A 121 7.85 -0.16 -16.49
CA THR A 121 9.20 0.38 -16.26
C THR A 121 10.29 -0.65 -16.60
N GLY A 122 10.12 -1.91 -16.19
CA GLY A 122 11.06 -2.98 -16.49
C GLY A 122 11.10 -3.37 -17.98
N GLY A 123 9.96 -3.30 -18.67
CA GLY A 123 9.91 -3.48 -20.14
C GLY A 123 10.52 -2.33 -20.94
N ARG A 124 10.81 -1.18 -20.31
CA ARG A 124 11.49 -0.03 -20.91
C ARG A 124 13.01 -0.10 -20.82
N GLU A 125 13.54 -0.91 -19.91
CA GLU A 125 14.98 -1.14 -19.71
C GLU A 125 15.51 -2.38 -20.44
N ALA A 126 14.64 -3.18 -21.07
CA ALA A 126 15.07 -4.31 -21.89
C ALA A 126 15.64 -3.79 -23.24
N PRO A 127 16.89 -4.17 -23.61
CA PRO A 127 17.59 -3.69 -24.80
C PRO A 127 17.00 -4.20 -26.12
#